data_AF-A0A6L2MUX6-F1
#
_entry.id   AF-A0A6L2MUX6-F1
#
_cell.length_a   1.000
_cell.length_b   1.000
_cell.length_c   1.000
_cell.angle_alpha   90.00
_cell.angle_beta   90.00
_cell.angle_gamma   90.00
#
_symmetry.space_group_name_H-M   'P 1'
#
loop_
_entity.id
_entity.type
_entity.pdbx_description
1 polymer ?
#
loop_
_entity_poly.entity_id
_entity_poly.type
_entity_poly.pdbx_seq_one_letter_code
_entity_poly.pdbx_strand_id
1 'polypeptide(L)'
;MWILTPEGQIDGGATGLWVPKFCYGVNSGMGCKEVLSLPLCRNQNDIFSYRNGEFASHQTSNIIDSNLSLSISDCLVKCWNDCSCVGFNSSNDNGTGCILWKGSNSFSDNSSVISAWKYVIRSQNPSIEERASKRRYGT
;
A
#
# COMPACT_ATOMS: atom_id res chain seq x y z
N MET A 1 -28.06 -5.27 -9.78
CA MET A 1 -26.98 -5.48 -10.76
C MET A 1 -25.67 -5.56 -10.00
N TRP A 2 -24.75 -6.43 -10.42
CA TRP A 2 -23.41 -6.56 -9.85
C TRP A 2 -22.37 -6.10 -10.89
N ILE A 3 -21.32 -5.42 -10.45
CA ILE A 3 -20.23 -4.90 -11.30
C ILE A 3 -18.90 -5.36 -10.70
N LEU A 4 -18.04 -5.99 -11.50
CA LEU A 4 -16.66 -6.24 -11.11
C LEU A 4 -15.82 -5.01 -11.50
N THR A 5 -15.22 -4.35 -10.52
CA THR A 5 -14.36 -3.20 -10.75
C THR A 5 -12.99 -3.65 -11.28
N PRO A 6 -12.27 -2.80 -12.03
CA PRO A 6 -10.91 -3.09 -12.48
C PRO A 6 -9.91 -3.38 -11.34
N GLU A 7 -10.23 -2.97 -10.11
CA GLU A 7 -9.42 -3.24 -8.92
C GLU A 7 -9.73 -4.59 -8.27
N GLY A 8 -10.67 -5.35 -8.83
CA GLY A 8 -11.05 -6.68 -8.35
C GLY A 8 -12.15 -6.68 -7.30
N GLN A 9 -12.78 -5.54 -7.03
CA GLN A 9 -13.93 -5.45 -6.12
C GLN A 9 -15.21 -5.82 -6.85
N ILE A 10 -16.12 -6.56 -6.20
CA ILE A 10 -17.49 -6.73 -6.70
C ILE A 10 -18.36 -5.70 -6.00
N ASP A 11 -18.94 -4.78 -6.78
CA ASP A 11 -19.84 -3.74 -6.31
C ASP A 11 -21.29 -4.03 -6.73
N GLY A 12 -22.24 -3.69 -5.86
CA GLY A 12 -23.67 -3.88 -6.05
C GLY A 12 -24.24 -5.19 -5.48
N GLY A 13 -25.56 -5.24 -5.32
CA GLY A 13 -26.32 -6.41 -4.83
C GLY A 13 -27.24 -6.09 -3.65
N ALA A 14 -28.36 -6.81 -3.54
CA ALA A 14 -29.37 -6.62 -2.48
C ALA A 14 -28.84 -6.86 -1.05
N THR A 15 -27.64 -7.41 -0.92
CA THR A 15 -27.01 -7.84 0.34
C THR A 15 -25.83 -6.97 0.79
N GLY A 16 -25.48 -5.90 0.07
CA GLY A 16 -24.39 -5.00 0.49
C GLY A 16 -23.06 -5.71 0.72
N LEU A 17 -22.70 -6.68 -0.13
CA LEU A 17 -21.44 -7.41 -0.02
C LEU A 17 -20.26 -6.43 -0.06
N TRP A 18 -19.57 -6.28 1.07
CA TRP A 18 -18.36 -5.49 1.16
C TRP A 18 -17.16 -6.36 0.80
N VAL A 19 -16.71 -6.30 -0.46
CA VAL A 19 -15.45 -6.95 -0.89
C VAL A 19 -14.31 -5.96 -0.69
N PRO A 20 -13.21 -6.30 0.01
CA PRO A 20 -12.09 -5.40 0.19
C PRO A 20 -11.40 -5.12 -1.16
N LYS A 21 -10.94 -3.89 -1.37
CA LYS A 21 -10.17 -3.50 -2.56
C LYS A 21 -8.85 -4.28 -2.69
N PHE A 22 -8.25 -4.65 -1.57
CA PHE A 22 -6.97 -5.34 -1.50
C PHE A 22 -7.03 -6.55 -0.56
N CYS A 23 -6.49 -7.68 -1.01
CA CYS A 23 -6.36 -8.89 -0.21
C CYS A 23 -4.90 -9.07 0.22
N TYR A 24 -4.66 -9.11 1.52
CA TYR A 24 -3.31 -9.27 2.11
C TYR A 24 -2.96 -10.72 2.46
N GLY A 25 -3.88 -11.66 2.24
CA GLY A 25 -3.69 -13.08 2.52
C GLY A 25 -3.85 -13.48 3.99
N VAL A 26 -4.29 -12.56 4.84
CA VAL A 26 -4.44 -12.77 6.30
C VAL A 26 -5.84 -13.17 6.75
N ASN A 27 -6.86 -12.85 5.94
CA ASN A 27 -8.26 -13.12 6.23
C ASN A 27 -8.87 -13.85 5.03
N SER A 28 -9.59 -14.94 5.28
CA SER A 28 -10.36 -15.71 4.29
C SER A 28 -11.78 -15.17 4.05
N GLY A 29 -12.16 -14.06 4.71
CA GLY A 29 -13.48 -13.46 4.57
C GLY A 29 -13.64 -12.61 3.30
N MET A 30 -14.89 -12.51 2.82
CA MET A 30 -15.32 -11.49 1.84
C MET A 30 -14.64 -11.58 0.46
N GLY A 31 -14.32 -12.80 0.01
CA GLY A 31 -13.76 -13.06 -1.33
C GLY A 31 -12.23 -13.09 -1.38
N CYS A 32 -11.53 -12.84 -0.28
CA CYS A 32 -10.07 -13.00 -0.21
C CYS A 32 -9.66 -14.44 0.06
N LYS A 33 -8.57 -14.87 -0.58
CA LYS A 33 -7.91 -16.14 -0.28
C LYS A 33 -6.88 -15.94 0.83
N GLU A 34 -7.00 -16.73 1.88
CA GLU A 34 -5.98 -16.84 2.93
C GLU A 34 -4.74 -17.56 2.38
N VAL A 35 -3.56 -17.10 2.75
CA VAL A 35 -2.28 -17.60 2.26
C VAL A 35 -1.49 -18.17 3.44
N LEU A 36 -0.87 -19.33 3.24
CA LEU A 36 -0.17 -20.07 4.31
C LEU A 36 1.01 -19.31 4.94
N SER A 37 1.65 -18.42 4.18
CA SER A 37 2.80 -17.64 4.64
C SER A 37 2.84 -16.27 4.00
N LEU A 38 2.95 -15.22 4.81
CA LEU A 38 3.25 -13.87 4.34
C LEU A 38 4.73 -13.75 3.91
N PRO A 39 5.07 -12.75 3.07
CA PRO A 39 6.47 -12.40 2.83
C PRO A 39 7.20 -12.11 4.17
N LEU A 40 8.48 -12.49 4.27
CA LEU A 40 9.27 -12.42 5.51
C LEU A 40 9.28 -11.04 6.20
N CYS A 41 9.04 -9.97 5.44
CA CYS A 41 9.05 -8.57 5.86
C CYS A 41 7.66 -7.96 5.98
N ARG A 42 6.61 -8.80 6.05
CA ARG A 42 5.22 -8.37 6.22
C ARG A 42 4.61 -9.07 7.42
N ASN A 43 3.89 -8.28 8.20
CA ASN A 43 3.15 -8.74 9.36
C ASN A 43 1.66 -8.79 9.06
N GLN A 44 0.92 -9.55 9.88
CA GLN A 44 -0.53 -9.67 9.74
C GLN A 44 -1.29 -8.35 9.87
N ASN A 45 -0.67 -7.36 10.53
CA ASN A 45 -1.23 -6.03 10.76
C ASN A 45 -0.75 -4.98 9.76
N ASP A 46 0.12 -5.34 8.83
CA ASP A 46 0.58 -4.41 7.79
C ASP A 46 -0.56 -4.20 6.80
N ILE A 47 -0.85 -2.93 6.52
CA ILE A 47 -1.84 -2.54 5.52
C ILE A 47 -1.32 -1.35 4.75
N PHE A 48 -1.84 -1.12 3.55
CA PHE A 48 -1.61 0.14 2.85
C PHE A 48 -2.75 1.12 3.13
N SER A 49 -2.39 2.33 3.55
CA SER A 49 -3.32 3.44 3.75
C SER A 49 -3.19 4.42 2.59
N TYR A 50 -4.30 4.84 2.00
CA TYR A 50 -4.31 5.87 0.97
C TYR A 50 -4.20 7.25 1.63
N ARG A 51 -3.06 7.93 1.47
CA ARG A 51 -2.71 9.17 2.17
C ARG A 51 -2.22 10.23 1.20
N ASN A 52 -2.49 11.48 1.52
CA ASN A 52 -1.98 12.63 0.78
C ASN A 52 -0.69 13.14 1.44
N GLY A 53 0.40 13.21 0.67
CA GLY A 53 1.71 13.56 1.22
C GLY A 53 2.86 13.13 0.32
N GLU A 54 4.09 13.30 0.79
CA GLU A 54 5.29 12.99 0.01
C GLU A 54 6.28 12.14 0.80
N PHE A 55 7.05 11.32 0.08
CA PHE A 55 8.20 10.62 0.64
C PHE A 55 9.45 11.49 0.54
N ALA A 56 10.33 11.42 1.53
CA ALA A 56 11.57 12.18 1.49
C ALA A 56 12.54 11.58 0.45
N SER A 57 12.88 12.36 -0.58
CA SER A 57 13.68 11.91 -1.73
C SER A 57 15.08 11.39 -1.38
N HIS A 58 15.64 11.79 -0.24
CA HIS A 58 16.94 11.33 0.25
C HIS A 58 16.90 9.95 0.93
N GLN A 59 15.72 9.44 1.29
CA GLN A 59 15.54 8.14 1.97
C GLN A 59 14.72 7.15 1.15
N THR A 60 13.90 7.66 0.25
CA THR A 60 12.95 6.87 -0.53
C THR A 60 13.11 7.22 -2.00
N SER A 61 13.45 6.22 -2.79
CA SER A 61 13.50 6.30 -4.24
C SER A 61 12.15 5.92 -4.84
N ASN A 62 11.78 6.53 -5.97
CA ASN A 62 10.64 6.10 -6.77
C ASN A 62 11.12 5.35 -8.01
N ILE A 63 10.37 4.31 -8.39
CA ILE A 63 10.64 3.50 -9.58
C ILE A 63 9.32 3.34 -10.32
N ILE A 64 9.32 3.67 -11.62
CA ILE A 64 8.19 3.42 -12.51
C ILE A 64 8.40 2.05 -13.15
N ASP A 65 7.40 1.18 -13.06
CA ASP A 65 7.42 -0.13 -13.72
C ASP A 65 7.34 0.04 -15.23
N SER A 66 8.12 -0.75 -15.97
CA SER A 66 8.12 -0.68 -17.44
C SER A 66 6.82 -1.17 -18.07
N ASN A 67 6.05 -2.00 -17.36
CA ASN A 67 4.74 -2.44 -17.80
C ASN A 67 3.66 -1.41 -17.38
N LEU A 68 3.30 -0.53 -18.31
CA LEU A 68 2.30 0.52 -18.10
C LEU A 68 0.84 0.00 -18.15
N SER A 69 0.62 -1.28 -18.42
CA SER A 69 -0.70 -1.92 -18.44
C SER A 69 -1.09 -2.52 -17.09
N LEU A 70 -0.21 -2.45 -16.08
CA LEU A 70 -0.48 -2.98 -14.74
C LEU A 70 -1.64 -2.23 -14.08
N SER A 71 -2.51 -2.99 -13.42
CA SER A 71 -3.56 -2.43 -12.57
C SER A 71 -3.02 -2.03 -11.20
N ILE A 72 -3.81 -1.27 -10.44
CA ILE A 72 -3.44 -0.92 -9.06
C ILE A 72 -3.26 -2.15 -8.16
N SER A 73 -3.99 -3.23 -8.42
CA SER A 73 -3.88 -4.49 -7.67
C SER A 73 -2.59 -5.23 -8.00
N ASP A 74 -2.08 -5.10 -9.22
CA ASP A 74 -0.74 -5.60 -9.57
C ASP A 74 0.36 -4.81 -8.85
N CYS A 75 0.20 -3.48 -8.73
CA CYS A 75 1.12 -2.64 -7.96
C CYS A 75 1.16 -3.03 -6.48
N LEU A 76 0.00 -3.33 -5.89
CA LEU A 76 -0.09 -3.89 -4.54
C LEU A 76 0.76 -5.16 -4.44
N VAL A 77 0.54 -6.15 -5.30
CA VAL A 77 1.23 -7.45 -5.22
C VAL A 77 2.73 -7.27 -5.36
N LYS A 78 3.18 -6.41 -6.29
CA LYS A 78 4.60 -6.06 -6.46
C LYS A 78 5.19 -5.43 -5.20
N CYS A 79 4.51 -4.45 -4.61
CA CYS A 79 5.00 -3.76 -3.42
C CYS A 79 4.92 -4.63 -2.15
N TRP A 80 3.87 -5.44 -2.03
CA TRP A 80 3.67 -6.31 -0.87
C TRP A 80 4.77 -7.37 -0.76
N ASN A 81 5.20 -7.93 -1.89
CA ASN A 81 6.26 -8.94 -1.96
C ASN A 81 7.69 -8.36 -2.01
N ASP A 82 7.85 -7.03 -2.10
CA ASP A 82 9.15 -6.37 -2.06
C ASP A 82 9.35 -5.69 -0.70
N CYS A 83 10.28 -6.22 0.08
CA CYS A 83 10.56 -5.74 1.44
C CYS A 83 11.05 -4.30 1.52
N SER A 84 11.66 -3.79 0.45
CA SER A 84 12.08 -2.39 0.39
C SER A 84 10.93 -1.46 0.01
N CYS A 85 9.82 -1.99 -0.52
CA CYS A 85 8.70 -1.17 -0.94
C CYS A 85 7.88 -0.69 0.27
N VAL A 86 7.68 0.64 0.33
CA VAL A 86 6.96 1.34 1.39
C VAL A 86 5.72 2.06 0.87
N GLY A 87 5.52 2.10 -0.45
CA GLY A 87 4.29 2.61 -1.04
C GLY A 87 4.19 2.38 -2.53
N PHE A 88 3.00 2.57 -3.08
CA PHE A 88 2.73 2.45 -4.50
C PHE A 88 1.55 3.32 -4.94
N ASN A 89 1.43 3.55 -6.25
CA ASN A 89 0.25 4.10 -6.90
C ASN A 89 0.27 3.78 -8.40
N SER A 90 -0.80 4.10 -9.11
CA SER A 90 -0.80 4.13 -10.57
C SER A 90 0.14 5.23 -11.09
N SER A 91 0.88 4.95 -12.17
CA SER A 91 1.77 5.94 -12.78
C SER A 91 1.06 6.83 -13.81
N ASN A 92 -0.07 6.38 -14.35
CA ASN A 92 -0.86 7.08 -15.35
C ASN A 92 -2.21 7.54 -14.76
N ASP A 93 -2.75 8.63 -15.29
CA ASP A 93 -4.02 9.24 -14.83
C ASP A 93 -5.26 8.35 -15.07
N ASN A 94 -5.17 7.43 -16.04
CA ASN A 94 -6.23 6.45 -16.31
C ASN A 94 -6.23 5.27 -15.31
N GLY A 95 -5.37 5.30 -14.29
CA GLY A 95 -5.28 4.27 -13.27
C GLY A 95 -4.38 3.08 -13.62
N THR A 96 -3.67 3.11 -14.76
CA THR A 96 -2.75 2.04 -15.16
C THR A 96 -1.28 2.36 -14.88
N GLY A 97 -0.44 1.33 -14.99
CA GLY A 97 0.98 1.39 -14.69
C GLY A 97 1.25 1.45 -13.19
N CYS A 98 2.51 1.32 -12.79
CA CYS A 98 2.89 1.34 -11.39
C CYS A 98 4.04 2.31 -11.15
N ILE A 99 3.88 3.16 -10.13
CA ILE A 99 4.99 3.82 -9.46
C ILE A 99 5.13 3.21 -8.06
N LEU A 100 6.34 2.77 -7.74
CA LEU A 100 6.69 2.14 -6.46
C LEU A 100 7.67 3.03 -5.71
N TRP A 101 7.47 3.21 -4.41
CA TRP A 101 8.40 3.89 -3.52
C TRP A 101 9.16 2.87 -2.68
N LYS A 102 10.49 2.89 -2.75
CA LYS A 102 11.38 1.93 -2.09
C LYS A 102 12.43 2.62 -1.21
N GLY A 103 12.70 2.05 -0.05
CA GLY A 103 13.65 2.55 0.94
C GLY A 103 13.01 2.64 2.33
N SER A 104 13.40 3.65 3.11
CA SER A 104 12.80 3.90 4.43
C SER A 104 11.41 4.50 4.27
N ASN A 105 10.49 4.18 5.18
CA ASN A 105 9.14 4.77 5.19
C ASN A 105 9.15 6.21 5.73
N SER A 106 9.66 7.14 4.91
CA SER A 106 9.85 8.55 5.25
C SER A 106 8.68 9.45 4.82
N PHE A 107 7.45 8.92 4.91
CA PHE A 107 6.25 9.59 4.41
C PHE A 107 5.76 10.71 5.35
N SER A 108 5.57 11.92 4.81
CA SER A 108 5.00 13.07 5.52
C SER A 108 3.61 13.42 4.97
N ASP A 109 2.59 13.43 5.84
CA ASP A 109 1.24 13.86 5.46
C ASP A 109 1.16 15.35 5.15
N ASN A 110 0.26 15.74 4.23
CA ASN A 110 -0.11 17.13 3.93
C ASN A 110 1.10 18.06 3.74
N SER A 111 2.15 17.55 3.10
CA SER A 111 3.46 18.19 3.08
C SER A 111 3.51 19.50 2.27
N SER A 112 2.55 19.82 1.39
CA SER A 112 2.46 21.08 0.61
C SER A 112 1.20 21.13 -0.28
N VAL A 113 1.00 22.25 -1.01
CA VAL A 113 -0.07 22.44 -2.01
C VAL A 113 0.00 21.46 -3.20
N ILE A 114 1.14 20.79 -3.41
CA ILE A 114 1.41 19.88 -4.55
C ILE A 114 1.39 18.39 -4.12
N SER A 115 0.91 18.08 -2.91
CA SER A 115 0.91 16.72 -2.39
C SER A 115 -0.05 15.81 -3.16
N ALA A 116 0.46 14.67 -3.63
CA ALA A 116 -0.34 13.66 -4.32
C ALA A 116 -0.76 12.53 -3.37
N TRP A 117 -1.90 11.90 -3.65
CA TRP A 117 -2.34 10.70 -2.93
C TRP A 117 -1.51 9.48 -3.30
N LYS A 118 -1.18 8.65 -2.32
CA LYS A 118 -0.34 7.44 -2.46
C LYS A 118 -0.82 6.36 -1.50
N TYR A 119 -0.65 5.09 -1.87
CA TYR A 119 -0.81 3.99 -0.92
C TYR A 119 0.49 3.81 -0.15
N VAL A 120 0.46 4.01 1.16
CA VAL A 120 1.64 4.00 2.04
C VAL A 120 1.51 2.88 3.06
N ILE A 121 2.57 2.10 3.25
CA ILE A 121 2.55 1.01 4.22
C ILE A 121 2.43 1.57 5.62
N ARG A 122 1.51 1.00 6.39
CA ARG A 122 1.33 1.27 7.81
C ARG A 122 1.55 -0.03 8.55
N SER A 123 2.72 -0.16 9.16
CA SER A 123 2.90 -1.16 10.22
C SER A 123 2.34 -0.56 11.51
N GLN A 124 1.37 -1.23 12.13
CA GLN A 124 0.87 -0.82 13.45
C GLN A 124 1.84 -1.12 14.61
N ASN A 125 3.09 -1.48 14.30
CA ASN A 125 4.17 -1.54 15.27
C ASN A 125 5.30 -0.59 14.82
N PRO A 126 5.65 0.44 15.61
CA PRO A 126 6.85 1.21 15.34
C PRO A 126 8.04 0.25 15.34
N SER A 127 8.96 0.45 14.39
CA SER A 127 10.21 -0.30 14.36
C SER A 127 10.90 -0.20 15.73
N ILE A 128 11.63 -1.23 16.13
CA ILE A 128 12.39 -1.23 17.38
C ILE A 128 13.33 0.00 17.43
N GLU A 129 13.76 0.50 16.28
CA GLU A 129 14.51 1.76 16.12
C GLU A 129 13.70 3.02 16.46
N GLU A 130 12.43 3.14 16.06
CA GLU A 130 11.57 4.24 16.47
C GLU A 130 11.31 4.23 17.99
N ARG A 131 11.16 3.04 18.59
CA ARG A 131 11.05 2.89 20.06
C ARG A 131 12.35 3.22 20.79
N ALA A 132 13.50 3.06 20.15
CA ALA A 132 14.81 3.41 20.70
C ALA A 132 15.15 4.90 20.53
N SER A 133 14.64 5.53 19.46
CA SER A 133 14.77 6.96 19.20
C SER A 133 13.88 7.79 20.12
N LYS A 134 12.60 7.39 20.29
CA LYS A 134 11.67 8.05 21.23
C LYS A 134 12.10 7.94 22.70
N ARG A 135 12.84 6.87 23.07
CA ARG A 135 13.44 6.74 24.41
C ARG A 135 14.67 7.60 24.64
N ARG A 136 15.37 8.03 23.58
CA ARG A 136 16.57 8.87 23.67
C ARG A 136 16.30 10.38 23.70
N TYR A 137 15.12 10.82 23.27
CA TYR A 137 14.71 12.23 23.23
C TYR A 137 13.50 12.56 24.12
N GLY A 138 13.19 11.73 25.11
CA GLY A 138 12.02 11.89 25.96
C GLY A 138 11.96 13.25 26.68
N THR A 139 10.91 14.01 26.40
CA THR A 139 10.13 14.75 27.41
C THR A 139 9.29 13.78 28.23
#